data_AF-A0ABD4SLB1-F1
#
_entry.id   AF-A0ABD4SLB1-F1
#
_cell.length_a   1.000
_cell.length_b   1.000
_cell.length_c   1.000
_cell.angle_alpha   90.00
_cell.angle_beta   90.00
_cell.angle_gamma   90.00
#
_symmetry.space_group_name_H-M   'P 1'
#
loop_
_entity.id
_entity.type
_entity.pdbx_description
1 polymer ?
#
loop_
_entity_poly.entity_id
_entity_poly.type
_entity_poly.pdbx_seq_one_letter_code
_entity_poly.pdbx_strand_id
1 'polypeptide(L)'
;MQTTIYSAMSMLTSATSIKHILDDDAEEFSCGQVHYALELDGRLFLVWNDMDSGSMIVSPIERWSLTNLMEAIDDPMPVLTVTRLSAQASTFVVG
;
A
#
# COMPACT_ATOMS: atom_id res chain seq x y z
N MET A 1 18.29 -7.09 7.45
CA MET A 1 17.79 -5.85 6.85
C MET A 1 16.33 -5.69 7.25
N GLN A 2 15.94 -4.51 7.74
CA GLN A 2 14.51 -4.15 7.90
C GLN A 2 13.95 -3.82 6.51
N THR A 3 12.78 -4.34 6.18
CA THR A 3 12.06 -3.95 4.95
C THR A 3 11.49 -2.57 5.21
N THR A 4 11.99 -1.56 4.52
CA THR A 4 11.42 -0.20 4.63
C THR A 4 10.19 -0.10 3.74
N ILE A 5 9.33 0.88 4.02
CA ILE A 5 8.19 1.19 3.15
C ILE A 5 8.63 1.45 1.71
N TYR A 6 9.80 2.07 1.51
CA TYR A 6 10.41 2.26 0.20
C TYR A 6 10.75 0.94 -0.52
N SER A 7 11.26 -0.06 0.21
CA SER A 7 11.49 -1.40 -0.36
C SER A 7 10.18 -2.08 -0.74
N ALA A 8 9.15 -2.00 0.11
CA ALA A 8 7.82 -2.55 -0.17
C ALA A 8 7.19 -1.90 -1.42
N MET A 9 7.23 -0.57 -1.52
CA MET A 9 6.76 0.17 -2.70
C MET A 9 7.54 -0.18 -3.96
N SER A 10 8.86 -0.34 -3.87
CA SER A 10 9.68 -0.77 -5.01
C SER A 10 9.27 -2.16 -5.49
N MET A 11 9.01 -3.10 -4.57
CA MET A 11 8.53 -4.44 -4.92
C MET A 11 7.16 -4.40 -5.60
N LEU A 12 6.21 -3.64 -5.04
CA LEU A 12 4.87 -3.46 -5.62
C LEU A 12 4.94 -2.80 -7.00
N THR A 13 5.78 -1.79 -7.16
CA THR A 13 6.01 -1.12 -8.45
C THR A 13 6.59 -2.09 -9.48
N SER A 14 7.57 -2.90 -9.10
CA SER A 14 8.12 -3.92 -9.99
C SER A 14 7.11 -5.01 -10.35
N ALA A 15 6.24 -5.42 -9.42
CA ALA A 15 5.25 -6.47 -9.65
C ALA A 15 4.07 -6.01 -10.52
N THR A 16 3.64 -4.76 -10.36
CA THR A 16 2.45 -4.21 -11.03
C THR A 16 2.78 -3.36 -12.26
N SER A 17 4.04 -2.93 -12.43
CA SER A 17 4.45 -1.88 -13.37
C SER A 17 3.75 -0.53 -13.14
N ILE A 18 3.14 -0.33 -11.97
CA ILE A 18 2.49 0.94 -11.58
C ILE A 18 3.33 1.60 -10.49
N LYS A 19 3.64 2.88 -10.64
CA LYS A 19 4.46 3.62 -9.68
C LYS A 19 3.72 3.79 -8.36
N HIS A 20 4.37 3.39 -7.26
CA HIS A 20 3.87 3.64 -5.90
C HIS A 20 4.62 4.83 -5.28
N ILE A 21 3.88 5.79 -4.74
CA ILE A 21 4.40 7.03 -4.16
C ILE A 21 3.93 7.13 -2.71
N LEU A 22 4.87 7.35 -1.79
CA LEU A 22 4.55 7.59 -0.38
C LEU A 22 4.12 9.03 -0.19
N ASP A 23 2.94 9.21 0.39
CA ASP A 23 2.44 10.48 0.91
C ASP A 23 2.36 10.35 2.44
N ASP A 24 3.39 10.83 3.13
CA ASP A 24 3.52 10.74 4.60
C ASP A 24 2.65 11.77 5.34
N ASP A 25 2.27 12.84 4.65
CA ASP A 25 1.50 13.95 5.20
C ASP A 25 0.00 13.79 4.90
N ALA A 26 -0.36 12.94 3.93
CA ALA A 26 -1.71 12.78 3.40
C ALA A 26 -2.34 14.13 2.97
N GLU A 27 -1.49 15.08 2.58
CA GLU A 27 -1.87 16.48 2.41
C GLU A 27 -2.47 16.77 1.03
N GLU A 28 -2.19 15.95 0.00
CA GLU A 28 -2.30 16.48 -1.37
C GLU A 28 -3.19 15.75 -2.37
N PHE A 29 -3.76 14.58 -2.06
CA PHE A 29 -4.55 13.88 -3.07
C PHE A 29 -5.97 13.63 -2.59
N SER A 30 -6.91 14.25 -3.32
CA SER A 30 -8.35 14.02 -3.26
C SER A 30 -8.62 12.55 -2.96
N CYS A 31 -9.52 12.29 -2.01
CA CYS A 31 -9.84 10.96 -1.48
C CYS A 31 -10.35 10.04 -2.60
N GLY A 32 -9.41 9.46 -3.36
CA GLY A 32 -9.69 8.42 -4.33
C GLY A 32 -10.12 7.16 -3.61
N GLN A 33 -10.81 6.28 -4.34
CA GLN A 33 -11.22 4.98 -3.81
C GLN A 33 -9.98 4.17 -3.40
N VAL A 34 -9.95 3.72 -2.15
CA VAL A 34 -8.87 2.86 -1.66
C VAL A 34 -9.04 1.50 -2.34
N HIS A 35 -7.95 1.00 -2.93
CA HIS A 35 -7.95 -0.30 -3.59
C HIS A 35 -7.57 -1.42 -2.63
N TYR A 36 -6.62 -1.17 -1.73
CA TYR A 36 -6.16 -2.13 -0.73
C TYR A 36 -5.42 -1.43 0.41
N ALA A 37 -5.31 -2.12 1.53
CA ALA A 37 -4.41 -1.76 2.63
C ALA A 37 -3.11 -2.56 2.54
N LEU A 38 -1.99 -1.94 2.90
CA LEU A 38 -0.67 -2.53 2.97
C LEU A 38 -0.23 -2.59 4.43
N GLU A 39 -0.01 -3.80 4.95
CA GLU A 39 0.55 -4.02 6.28
C GLU A 39 2.06 -4.24 6.20
N LEU A 40 2.82 -3.43 6.91
CA LEU A 40 4.27 -3.54 7.03
C LEU A 40 4.72 -3.32 8.47
N ASP A 41 5.37 -4.33 9.06
CA ASP A 41 5.88 -4.30 10.44
C ASP A 41 4.82 -3.83 11.48
N GLY A 42 3.56 -4.26 11.28
CA GLY A 42 2.42 -3.90 12.15
C GLY A 42 1.85 -2.50 11.94
N ARG A 43 2.31 -1.78 10.91
CA ARG A 43 1.72 -0.51 10.46
C ARG A 43 0.88 -0.73 9.22
N LEU A 44 -0.23 -0.01 9.13
CA LEU A 44 -1.15 -0.07 8.00
C LEU A 44 -1.03 1.19 7.16
N PHE A 45 -0.90 0.99 5.87
CA PHE A 45 -0.92 2.04 4.86
C PHE A 45 -2.11 1.81 3.94
N LEU A 46 -2.78 2.88 3.54
CA LEU A 46 -3.84 2.82 2.54
C LEU A 46 -3.23 3.07 1.17
N VAL A 47 -3.71 2.33 0.17
CA VAL A 47 -3.25 2.47 -1.21
C VAL A 47 -4.42 2.77 -2.13
N TRP A 48 -4.35 3.92 -2.80
CA TRP A 48 -5.38 4.38 -3.74
C TRP A 48 -4.75 4.88 -5.05
N ASN A 49 -5.55 4.96 -6.10
CA ASN A 49 -5.10 5.48 -7.38
C ASN A 49 -5.23 7.01 -7.39
N ASP A 50 -4.16 7.70 -7.77
CA ASP A 50 -4.23 9.08 -8.20
C ASP A 50 -4.68 9.11 -9.67
N MET A 51 -5.93 9.51 -9.90
CA MET A 51 -6.52 9.54 -11.24
C MET A 51 -5.84 10.54 -12.17
N ASP A 52 -5.14 11.54 -11.64
CA ASP A 52 -4.45 12.54 -12.45
C ASP A 52 -3.12 12.01 -12.98
N SER A 53 -2.33 11.30 -12.16
CA SER A 53 -1.02 10.76 -12.57
C SER A 53 -1.04 9.28 -12.95
N GLY A 54 -2.10 8.53 -12.64
CA GLY A 54 -2.17 7.08 -12.77
C GLY A 54 -1.25 6.33 -11.80
N SER A 55 -0.65 7.02 -10.82
CA SER A 55 0.19 6.41 -9.78
C SER A 55 -0.65 5.85 -8.64
N MET A 56 -0.10 4.90 -7.89
CA MET A 56 -0.69 4.48 -6.61
C MET A 56 -0.08 5.32 -5.49
N ILE A 57 -0.91 6.02 -4.74
CA ILE A 57 -0.48 6.74 -3.54
C ILE A 57 -0.60 5.79 -2.36
N VAL A 58 0.42 5.80 -1.50
CA VAL A 58 0.51 5.01 -0.28
C VAL A 58 0.60 6.00 0.87
N SER A 59 -0.30 5.95 1.83
CA SER A 59 -0.21 6.82 3.02
C SER A 59 -0.55 6.09 4.32
N PRO A 60 -0.02 6.54 5.46
CA PRO A 60 -0.30 5.92 6.75
C PRO A 60 -1.77 6.11 7.12
N ILE A 61 -2.43 5.04 7.60
CA ILE A 61 -3.83 5.12 8.00
C ILE A 61 -4.06 6.14 9.13
N GLU A 62 -3.04 6.38 9.98
CA GLU A 62 -3.11 7.31 11.10
C GLU A 62 -3.25 8.78 10.67
N ARG A 63 -2.99 9.08 9.40
CA ARG A 63 -3.17 10.42 8.82
C ARG A 63 -4.58 10.65 8.29
N TRP A 64 -5.39 9.61 8.17
CA TRP A 64 -6.75 9.72 7.66
C TRP A 64 -7.75 10.05 8.76
N SER A 65 -8.71 10.93 8.44
CA SER A 65 -9.87 11.13 9.28
C SER A 65 -10.82 9.93 9.17
N LEU A 66 -11.55 9.62 10.25
CA LEU A 66 -12.52 8.52 10.24
C LEU A 66 -13.58 8.69 9.13
N THR A 67 -14.05 9.92 8.91
CA THR A 67 -15.02 10.21 7.84
C THR A 67 -14.45 9.83 6.47
N ASN A 68 -13.22 10.23 6.17
CA ASN A 68 -12.59 9.92 4.88
C ASN A 68 -12.35 8.42 4.73
N LEU A 69 -11.97 7.72 5.81
CA LEU A 69 -11.83 6.26 5.80
C LEU A 69 -13.13 5.58 5.43
N MET A 70 -14.24 5.99 6.06
CA MET A 70 -15.55 5.39 5.80
C MET A 70 -16.06 5.66 4.37
N GLU A 71 -15.69 6.80 3.78
CA GLU A 71 -16.07 7.12 2.41
C GLU A 71 -15.17 6.44 1.36
N ALA A 72 -13.91 6.16 1.70
CA ALA A 72 -12.92 5.67 0.75
C ALA A 72 -12.73 4.14 0.76
N ILE A 73 -13.18 3.44 1.81
CA ILE A 73 -12.99 2.00 2.00
C ILE A 73 -14.27 1.24 1.66
N ASP A 74 -14.18 0.29 0.72
CA ASP A 74 -15.22 -0.73 0.52
C ASP A 74 -15.06 -1.90 1.50
N ASP A 75 -16.19 -2.46 1.95
CA ASP A 75 -16.23 -3.67 2.79
C ASP A 75 -16.58 -4.90 1.93
N PRO A 76 -15.70 -5.94 1.85
CA PRO A 76 -14.43 -6.09 2.55
C PRO A 76 -13.22 -5.48 1.82
N MET A 77 -12.35 -4.81 2.59
CA MET A 77 -11.10 -4.23 2.08
C MET A 77 -9.99 -5.28 2.05
N PRO A 78 -9.35 -5.54 0.89
CA PRO A 78 -8.20 -6.43 0.82
C PRO A 78 -7.00 -5.84 1.58
N VAL A 79 -6.33 -6.70 2.37
CA VAL A 79 -5.10 -6.35 3.10
C VAL A 79 -3.93 -7.18 2.55
N LEU A 80 -2.89 -6.50 2.09
CA LEU A 80 -1.64 -7.10 1.65
C LEU A 80 -0.59 -6.97 2.75
N THR A 81 -0.15 -8.11 3.30
CA THR A 81 0.92 -8.12 4.29
C THR A 81 2.26 -8.35 3.61
N VAL A 82 3.19 -7.40 3.74
CA VAL A 82 4.57 -7.58 3.29
C VAL A 82 5.37 -8.23 4.41
N THR A 83 5.37 -9.55 4.43
CA THR A 83 6.25 -10.32 5.30
C THR A 83 7.65 -10.36 4.73
N ARG A 84 8.69 -10.27 5.58
CA ARG A 84 10.08 -10.52 5.17
C ARG A 84 10.17 -11.87 4.48
N LEU A 85 10.39 -11.86 3.16
CA LEU A 85 11.03 -13.00 2.52
C LEU A 85 12.49 -12.93 2.94
N SER A 86 12.85 -13.70 3.97
CA SER A 86 14.23 -14.17 4.11
C SER A 86 14.68 -14.65 2.73
N ALA A 87 15.90 -14.31 2.31
CA ALA A 87 16.49 -14.67 1.02
C ALA A 87 16.67 -16.20 0.82
N GLN A 88 15.90 -17.04 1.51
CA GLN A 88 15.83 -18.48 1.38
C GLN A 88 14.49 -19.01 0.85
N ALA A 89 13.53 -18.17 0.44
CA ALA A 89 12.32 -18.67 -0.21
C ALA A 89 12.53 -18.91 -1.72
N SER A 90 13.54 -19.71 -2.07
CA SER A 90 13.66 -20.35 -3.36
C SER A 90 12.91 -21.69 -3.31
N THR A 91 11.58 -21.68 -3.27
CA THR A 91 10.78 -22.80 -3.78
C THR A 91 9.35 -22.35 -4.03
N PHE A 92 8.99 -22.21 -5.32
CA PHE A 92 7.61 -22.38 -5.75
C PHE A 92 7.22 -23.83 -5.42
N VAL A 93 6.25 -24.03 -4.54
CA VAL A 93 5.53 -25.30 -4.46
C VAL A 93 4.25 -25.12 -5.26
N VAL A 94 4.24 -25.71 -6.45
CA VAL A 94 3.02 -26.00 -7.20
C VAL A 94 2.47 -27.31 -6.63
N GLY A 95 1.25 -27.28 -6.11
CA GLY A 95 0.48 -28.44 -5.67
C GLY A 95 -0.95 -28.30 -6.13
#